data_AF-A0A3A9XFW7-F1
#
_entry.id   AF-A0A3A9XFW7-F1
#
_cell.length_a   1.000
_cell.length_b   1.000
_cell.length_c   1.000
_cell.angle_alpha   90.00
_cell.angle_beta   90.00
_cell.angle_gamma   90.00
#
_symmetry.space_group_name_H-M   'P 1'
#
loop_
_entity.id
_entity.type
_entity.pdbx_description
1 polymer ?
#
loop_
_entity_poly.entity_id
_entity_poly.type
_entity_poly.pdbx_seq_one_letter_code
_entity_poly.pdbx_strand_id
1 'polypeptide(L)'
;MGLVLNYSPFELQQKGIRLLEKFESTSETDSLVTMIVANHNGFDTLLRETHIRIGSDVTDNMDFLKYNHPWIGDLLQGKLENIEMYNYYISDTYKARLAIHNVLVYGNLKPILDQYMKSSKTILSKIEERIKD
;
A
#
# COMPACT_ATOMS: atom_id res chain seq x y z
N MET A 1 -1.82 17.84 -1.11
CA MET A 1 -2.33 16.57 -0.55
C MET A 1 -2.26 16.69 0.96
N GLY A 2 -3.37 16.49 1.66
CA GLY A 2 -3.44 16.63 3.13
C GLY A 2 -3.05 15.35 3.86
N LEU A 3 -2.83 15.46 5.17
CA LEU A 3 -2.67 14.30 6.05
C LEU A 3 -3.93 13.43 5.96
N VAL A 4 -3.75 12.16 5.64
CA VAL A 4 -4.87 11.23 5.40
C VAL A 4 -5.25 10.56 6.73
N LEU A 5 -6.53 10.62 7.08
CA LEU A 5 -7.08 10.00 8.31
C LEU A 5 -7.83 8.68 8.05
N ASN A 6 -7.77 8.20 6.81
CA ASN A 6 -8.40 6.94 6.42
C ASN A 6 -7.51 6.18 5.45
N TYR A 7 -7.30 4.90 5.71
CA TYR A 7 -6.54 4.04 4.83
C TYR A 7 -7.25 2.72 4.60
N SER A 8 -7.47 2.39 3.33
CA SER A 8 -8.03 1.12 2.90
C SER A 8 -6.97 0.38 2.08
N PRO A 9 -6.23 -0.55 2.68
CA PRO A 9 -5.26 -1.36 1.93
C PRO A 9 -6.00 -2.30 0.97
N PHE A 10 -5.34 -2.66 -0.13
CA PHE A 10 -5.81 -3.69 -1.03
C PHE A 10 -4.96 -4.95 -0.84
N GLU A 11 -5.44 -6.08 -1.33
CA GLU A 11 -4.73 -7.35 -1.28
C GLU A 11 -4.60 -7.95 -2.68
N LEU A 12 -3.51 -8.67 -2.93
CA LEU A 12 -3.35 -9.38 -4.18
C LEU A 12 -4.24 -10.64 -4.22
N GLN A 13 -4.83 -10.92 -5.38
CA GLN A 13 -5.68 -12.08 -5.58
C GLN A 13 -4.86 -13.39 -5.50
N GLN A 14 -5.29 -14.31 -4.65
CA GLN A 14 -4.56 -15.55 -4.35
C GLN A 14 -5.09 -16.78 -5.11
N LYS A 15 -6.32 -16.73 -5.66
CA LYS A 15 -6.98 -17.93 -6.23
C LYS A 15 -6.16 -18.62 -7.32
N GLY A 16 -5.67 -17.86 -8.30
CA GLY A 16 -4.89 -18.42 -9.41
C GLY A 16 -3.52 -18.94 -8.96
N ILE A 17 -2.86 -18.20 -8.07
CA ILE A 17 -1.54 -18.56 -7.53
C ILE A 17 -1.60 -19.86 -6.75
N ARG A 18 -2.62 -20.05 -5.91
CA ARG A 18 -2.83 -21.31 -5.18
C ARG A 18 -3.02 -22.53 -6.08
N LEU A 19 -3.51 -22.35 -7.31
CA LEU A 19 -3.61 -23.45 -8.27
C LEU A 19 -2.23 -23.78 -8.85
N LEU A 20 -1.42 -22.76 -9.13
CA LEU A 20 -0.05 -22.91 -9.63
C LEU A 20 0.89 -23.53 -8.60
N GLU A 21 0.79 -23.13 -7.34
CA GLU A 21 1.56 -23.74 -6.23
C GLU A 21 1.28 -25.24 -6.06
N LYS A 22 0.01 -25.65 -6.27
CA LYS A 22 -0.36 -27.07 -6.25
C LYS A 22 0.19 -27.83 -7.46
N PHE A 23 0.23 -27.18 -8.62
CA PHE A 23 0.81 -27.77 -9.83
C PHE A 23 2.32 -28.01 -9.68
N GLU A 24 3.06 -27.04 -9.14
CA GLU A 24 4.51 -27.14 -8.90
C GLU A 24 4.86 -28.29 -7.93
N SER A 25 4.04 -28.54 -6.91
CA SER A 25 4.31 -29.61 -5.93
C SER A 25 4.02 -31.03 -6.43
N THR A 26 3.41 -31.20 -7.60
CA THR A 26 2.94 -32.51 -8.10
C THR A 26 3.53 -32.90 -9.46
N SER A 27 4.30 -32.05 -10.12
CA SER A 27 4.82 -32.26 -11.49
C SER A 27 6.30 -31.86 -11.63
N GLU A 28 6.91 -32.13 -12.79
CA GLU A 28 8.21 -31.56 -13.13
C GLU A 28 8.16 -30.03 -13.04
N THR A 29 9.20 -29.43 -12.46
CA THR A 29 9.22 -28.00 -12.13
C THR A 29 9.18 -27.13 -13.38
N ASP A 30 8.00 -26.60 -13.74
CA ASP A 30 7.89 -25.64 -14.83
C ASP A 30 8.46 -24.29 -14.41
N SER A 31 9.56 -23.89 -15.05
CA SER A 31 10.25 -22.61 -14.80
C SER A 31 9.34 -21.37 -14.89
N LEU A 32 8.33 -21.37 -15.76
CA LEU A 32 7.37 -20.27 -15.88
C LEU A 32 6.45 -20.23 -14.66
N VAL A 33 5.97 -21.39 -14.22
CA VAL A 33 5.13 -21.52 -13.01
C VAL A 33 5.90 -21.06 -11.78
N THR A 34 7.12 -21.55 -11.56
CA THR A 34 7.97 -21.15 -10.44
C THR A 34 8.23 -19.63 -10.46
N MET A 35 8.49 -19.05 -11.63
CA MET A 35 8.69 -17.61 -11.76
C MET A 35 7.43 -16.81 -11.40
N ILE A 36 6.24 -17.25 -11.84
CA ILE A 36 4.96 -16.59 -11.51
C ILE A 36 4.73 -16.60 -9.99
N VAL A 37 4.85 -17.78 -9.38
CA VAL A 37 4.61 -17.98 -7.93
C VAL A 37 5.60 -17.16 -7.12
N ALA A 38 6.91 -17.25 -7.41
CA ALA A 38 7.94 -16.52 -6.68
C ALA A 38 7.74 -15.00 -6.80
N ASN A 39 7.38 -14.50 -7.99
CA ASN A 39 7.15 -13.08 -8.20
C ASN A 39 5.94 -12.58 -7.41
N HIS A 40 4.81 -13.29 -7.48
CA HIS A 40 3.61 -12.92 -6.76
C HIS A 40 3.84 -12.92 -5.25
N ASN A 41 4.44 -13.99 -4.71
CA ASN A 41 4.68 -14.12 -3.27
C ASN A 41 5.66 -13.06 -2.75
N GLY A 42 6.66 -12.69 -3.56
CA GLY A 42 7.58 -11.59 -3.25
C GLY A 42 6.86 -10.25 -3.12
N PHE A 43 6.04 -9.88 -4.11
CA PHE A 43 5.29 -8.62 -4.07
C PHE A 43 4.17 -8.61 -3.04
N ASP A 44 3.47 -9.73 -2.83
CA ASP A 44 2.45 -9.86 -1.78
C ASP A 44 3.03 -9.52 -0.41
N THR A 45 4.21 -10.08 -0.09
CA THR A 45 4.90 -9.81 1.16
C THR A 45 5.28 -8.33 1.29
N LEU A 46 5.91 -7.75 0.27
CA LEU A 46 6.34 -6.34 0.29
C LEU A 46 5.16 -5.37 0.40
N LEU A 47 4.08 -5.63 -0.35
CA LEU A 47 2.87 -4.81 -0.31
C LEU A 47 2.20 -4.91 1.06
N ARG A 48 2.06 -6.11 1.62
CA ARG A 48 1.47 -6.31 2.94
C ARG A 48 2.24 -5.55 4.02
N GLU A 49 3.57 -5.67 4.05
CA GLU A 49 4.39 -4.94 5.02
C GLU A 49 4.27 -3.42 4.85
N THR A 50 4.22 -2.93 3.61
CA THR A 50 4.06 -1.50 3.33
C THR A 50 2.68 -1.01 3.76
N HIS A 51 1.62 -1.77 3.49
CA HIS A 51 0.26 -1.48 3.93
C HIS A 51 0.16 -1.42 5.45
N ILE A 52 0.79 -2.34 6.18
CA ILE A 52 0.84 -2.33 7.65
C ILE A 52 1.48 -1.03 8.16
N ARG A 53 2.60 -0.60 7.58
CA ARG A 53 3.29 0.63 7.99
C ARG A 53 2.47 1.88 7.73
N ILE A 54 1.81 1.98 6.58
CA ILE A 54 0.92 3.11 6.27
C ILE A 54 -0.29 3.11 7.20
N GLY A 55 -0.89 1.94 7.46
CA GLY A 55 -2.00 1.82 8.41
C GLY A 55 -1.61 2.25 9.83
N SER A 56 -0.41 1.90 10.29
CA SER A 56 0.13 2.36 11.56
C SER A 56 0.28 3.88 11.59
N ASP A 57 0.92 4.48 10.58
CA ASP A 57 1.10 5.94 10.50
C ASP A 57 -0.24 6.69 10.49
N VAL A 58 -1.24 6.19 9.77
CA VAL A 58 -2.58 6.79 9.77
C VAL A 58 -3.24 6.68 11.15
N THR A 59 -3.09 5.54 11.83
CA THR A 59 -3.59 5.35 13.20
C THR A 59 -2.91 6.32 14.18
N ASP A 60 -1.58 6.44 14.10
CA ASP A 60 -0.79 7.35 14.94
C ASP A 60 -1.16 8.82 14.70
N ASN A 61 -1.48 9.19 13.46
CA ASN A 61 -1.98 10.51 13.10
C ASN A 61 -3.37 10.77 13.69
N MET A 62 -4.27 9.79 13.61
CA MET A 62 -5.61 9.88 14.22
C MET A 62 -5.53 10.03 15.73
N ASP A 63 -4.72 9.21 16.40
CA ASP A 63 -4.54 9.27 17.84
C ASP A 63 -3.90 10.59 18.28
N PHE A 64 -2.88 11.05 17.56
CA PHE A 64 -2.28 12.36 17.84
C PHE A 64 -3.32 13.48 17.79
N LEU A 65 -4.14 13.52 16.74
CA LEU A 65 -5.18 14.54 16.61
C LEU A 65 -6.25 14.38 17.71
N LYS A 66 -6.70 13.16 17.99
CA LYS A 66 -7.68 12.87 19.05
C LYS A 66 -7.22 13.37 20.42
N TYR A 67 -5.96 13.18 20.79
CA TYR A 67 -5.46 13.48 22.13
C TYR A 67 -4.88 14.89 22.28
N ASN A 68 -4.32 15.47 21.22
CA ASN A 68 -3.65 16.78 21.29
C ASN A 68 -4.46 17.91 20.65
N HIS A 69 -5.44 17.57 19.81
CA HIS A 69 -6.21 18.52 19.03
C HIS A 69 -7.72 18.18 19.04
N PRO A 70 -8.42 18.31 20.18
CA PRO A 70 -9.82 17.91 20.33
C PRO A 70 -10.78 18.55 19.33
N TRP A 71 -10.42 19.71 18.78
CA TRP A 71 -11.12 20.38 17.68
C TRP A 71 -11.26 19.50 16.44
N ILE A 72 -10.54 18.38 16.33
CA ILE A 72 -10.67 17.43 15.22
C ILE A 72 -12.12 16.95 15.03
N GLY A 73 -12.90 16.87 16.11
CA GLY A 73 -14.33 16.53 16.02
C GLY A 73 -15.15 17.57 15.25
N ASP A 74 -14.83 18.86 15.42
CA ASP A 74 -15.47 19.96 14.68
C ASP A 74 -15.06 19.92 13.20
N LEU A 75 -13.79 19.66 12.90
CA LEU A 75 -13.31 19.49 11.53
C LEU A 75 -14.06 18.36 10.80
N LEU A 76 -14.22 17.20 11.46
CA LEU A 76 -14.93 16.05 10.89
C LEU A 76 -16.42 16.31 10.67
N GLN A 77 -17.00 17.30 11.36
CA GLN A 77 -18.36 17.79 11.15
C GLN A 77 -18.45 18.93 10.13
N GLY A 78 -17.32 19.35 9.54
CA GLY A 78 -17.26 20.45 8.57
C GLY A 78 -17.23 21.84 9.19
N LYS A 79 -17.00 21.98 10.50
CA LYS A 79 -16.91 23.26 11.20
C LYS A 79 -15.45 23.73 11.19
N LEU A 80 -15.19 24.89 10.57
CA LEU A 80 -13.83 25.40 10.33
C LEU A 80 -13.50 26.67 11.13
N GLU A 81 -14.31 27.02 12.12
CA GLU A 81 -14.25 28.32 12.81
C GLU A 81 -13.16 28.40 13.88
N ASN A 82 -12.45 27.29 14.16
CA ASN A 82 -11.49 27.21 15.25
C ASN A 82 -10.07 27.60 14.80
N ILE A 83 -9.53 28.68 15.37
CA ILE A 83 -8.21 29.22 15.04
C ILE A 83 -7.06 28.23 15.27
N GLU A 84 -7.19 27.33 16.26
CA GLU A 84 -6.18 26.31 16.55
C GLU A 84 -6.04 25.28 15.44
N MET A 85 -7.10 25.08 14.63
CA MET A 85 -7.02 24.25 13.42
C MET A 85 -6.03 24.85 12.43
N TYR A 86 -6.16 26.14 12.15
CA TYR A 86 -5.30 26.84 11.21
C TYR A 86 -3.85 26.86 11.68
N ASN A 87 -3.63 27.14 12.97
CA ASN A 87 -2.30 27.12 13.59
C ASN A 87 -1.63 25.75 13.44
N TYR A 88 -2.39 24.67 13.63
CA TYR A 88 -1.87 23.32 13.42
C TYR A 88 -1.46 23.06 11.97
N TYR A 89 -2.31 23.40 10.98
CA TYR A 89 -2.02 23.11 9.57
C TYR A 89 -0.81 23.87 9.00
N ILE A 90 -0.42 25.00 9.60
CA ILE A 90 0.80 25.73 9.24
C ILE A 90 2.02 25.34 10.09
N SER A 91 1.80 24.57 11.17
CA SER A 91 2.85 24.15 12.11
C SER A 91 3.86 23.20 11.48
N ASP A 92 5.06 23.17 12.05
CA ASP A 92 6.10 22.22 11.63
C ASP A 92 5.75 20.78 12.02
N THR A 93 4.97 20.58 13.09
CA THR A 93 4.43 19.28 13.47
C THR A 93 3.57 18.67 12.34
N TYR A 94 2.67 19.47 11.76
CA TYR A 94 1.87 19.02 10.62
C TYR A 94 2.76 18.72 9.40
N LYS A 95 3.69 19.62 9.06
CA LYS A 95 4.61 19.42 7.92
C LYS A 95 5.43 18.13 8.06
N ALA A 96 5.95 17.86 9.26
CA ALA A 96 6.74 16.67 9.53
C ALA A 96 5.91 15.39 9.35
N ARG A 97 4.70 15.34 9.94
CA ARG A 97 3.78 14.21 9.78
C ARG A 97 3.39 13.98 8.32
N LEU A 98 3.08 15.07 7.60
CA LEU A 98 2.77 15.00 6.18
C LEU A 98 3.96 14.48 5.35
N ALA A 99 5.17 14.93 5.66
CA ALA A 99 6.38 14.48 4.95
C ALA A 99 6.64 12.98 5.19
N ILE A 100 6.51 12.50 6.42
CA ILE A 100 6.64 11.07 6.76
C ILE A 100 5.59 10.25 5.99
N HIS A 101 4.33 10.65 6.06
CA HIS A 101 3.25 9.99 5.32
C HIS A 101 3.52 9.97 3.81
N ASN A 102 4.01 11.09 3.26
CA ASN A 102 4.36 11.20 1.85
C ASN A 102 5.47 10.21 1.46
N VAL A 103 6.51 10.05 2.27
CA VAL A 103 7.58 9.07 2.04
C VAL A 103 7.03 7.65 2.09
N LEU A 104 6.15 7.32 3.04
CA LEU A 104 5.54 5.99 3.11
C LEU A 104 4.72 5.67 1.85
N VAL A 105 3.95 6.62 1.34
CA VAL A 105 3.09 6.40 0.17
C VAL A 105 3.87 6.50 -1.14
N TYR A 106 4.54 7.62 -1.38
CA TYR A 106 5.19 7.93 -2.66
C TYR A 106 6.64 7.47 -2.73
N GLY A 107 7.33 7.43 -1.60
CA GLY A 107 8.70 6.91 -1.50
C GLY A 107 8.76 5.38 -1.45
N ASN A 108 7.76 4.72 -0.84
CA ASN A 108 7.78 3.26 -0.65
C ASN A 108 6.70 2.54 -1.46
N LEU A 109 5.41 2.79 -1.20
CA LEU A 109 4.33 2.02 -1.84
C LEU A 109 4.34 2.18 -3.36
N LYS A 110 4.40 3.42 -3.87
CA LYS A 110 4.33 3.67 -5.31
C LYS A 110 5.44 2.93 -6.10
N PRO A 111 6.74 3.01 -5.74
CA PRO A 111 7.78 2.27 -6.44
C PRO A 111 7.56 0.75 -6.45
N ILE A 112 7.05 0.18 -5.35
CA ILE A 112 6.71 -1.25 -5.27
C ILE A 112 5.61 -1.59 -6.28
N LEU A 113 4.56 -0.76 -6.37
CA LEU A 113 3.47 -0.95 -7.33
C LEU A 113 3.94 -0.83 -8.78
N ASP A 114 4.77 0.17 -9.08
CA ASP A 114 5.32 0.38 -10.42
C ASP A 114 6.14 -0.84 -10.86
N GLN A 115 6.95 -1.38 -9.94
CA GLN A 115 7.78 -2.56 -10.20
C GLN A 115 6.95 -3.84 -10.30
N TYR A 116 5.91 -4.00 -9.48
CA TYR A 116 4.94 -5.09 -9.60
C TYR A 116 4.28 -5.08 -10.97
N MET A 117 3.71 -3.93 -11.38
CA MET A 117 3.05 -3.78 -12.68
C MET A 117 4.00 -4.09 -13.84
N LYS A 118 5.26 -3.63 -13.77
CA LYS A 118 6.28 -3.95 -14.78
C LYS A 118 6.53 -5.45 -14.86
N SER A 119 6.71 -6.10 -13.71
CA SER A 119 6.97 -7.53 -13.63
C SER A 119 5.79 -8.37 -14.14
N SER A 120 4.56 -8.01 -13.75
CA SER A 120 3.34 -8.68 -14.20
C SER A 120 3.17 -8.60 -15.71
N LYS A 121 3.49 -7.46 -16.35
CA LYS A 121 3.44 -7.33 -17.82
C LYS A 121 4.42 -8.29 -18.51
N THR A 122 5.64 -8.42 -17.99
CA THR A 122 6.63 -9.37 -18.51
C THR A 122 6.15 -10.81 -18.36
N ILE A 123 5.58 -11.15 -17.20
CA ILE A 123 5.03 -12.49 -16.94
C ILE A 123 3.87 -12.81 -17.90
N LEU A 124 2.92 -11.87 -18.06
CA LEU A 124 1.79 -12.04 -18.98
C LEU A 124 2.26 -12.27 -20.42
N SER A 125 3.27 -11.53 -20.87
CA SER A 125 3.85 -11.71 -22.21
C SER A 125 4.41 -13.13 -22.40
N LYS A 126 5.13 -13.66 -21.41
CA LYS A 126 5.65 -15.04 -21.45
C LYS A 126 4.55 -16.11 -21.42
N ILE A 127 3.45 -15.86 -20.70
CA ILE A 127 2.29 -16.74 -20.70
C ILE A 127 1.64 -16.76 -22.08
N GLU A 128 1.46 -15.59 -22.69
CA GLU A 128 0.88 -15.48 -24.03
C GLU A 128 1.75 -16.15 -25.11
N GLU A 129 3.07 -16.05 -25.01
CA GLU A 129 4.00 -16.79 -25.88
C GLU A 129 3.78 -18.29 -25.76
N ARG A 130 3.73 -18.83 -24.54
CA ARG A 130 3.56 -20.27 -24.30
C ARG A 130 2.21 -20.83 -24.75
N ILE A 131 1.14 -20.02 -24.71
CA ILE A 131 -0.21 -20.46 -25.11
C ILE A 131 -0.41 -20.44 -26.63
N LYS A 132 0.40 -19.67 -27.36
CA LYS A 132 0.34 -19.60 -28.84
C LYS A 132 1.07 -20.75 -29.53
N ASP A 133 2.00 -21.40 -28.82
CA ASP A 133 2.65 -22.66 -29.23
C ASP A 133 1.73 -23.87 -28.97
#